data_AF-A0A3C0QB90-F1
#
_entry.id   AF-A0A3C0QB90-F1
#
_cell.length_a   1.000
_cell.length_b   1.000
_cell.length_c   1.000
_cell.angle_alpha   90.00
_cell.angle_beta   90.00
_cell.angle_gamma   90.00
#
_symmetry.space_group_name_H-M   'P 1'
#
loop_
_entity.id
_entity.type
_entity.pdbx_description
1 polymer ?
#
loop_
_entity_poly.entity_id
_entity_poly.type
_entity_poly.pdbx_seq_one_letter_code
_entity_poly.pdbx_strand_id
1 'polypeptide(L)' 'MNEFFHMGGYAFYVWTSYGLALIVLLLNVIGPLRQRKKLLNDIARTNRRARRNTP' A
#
# COMPACT_ATOMS: atom_id res chain seq x y z
N MET A 1 -35.26 2.34 3.65
CA MET A 1 -33.77 2.39 3.47
C MET A 1 -32.99 2.06 4.75
N ASN A 2 -33.63 1.61 5.85
CA ASN A 2 -32.94 1.22 7.09
C ASN A 2 -32.94 -0.31 7.33
N GLU A 3 -33.77 -1.08 6.61
CA GLU A 3 -33.86 -2.54 6.77
C GLU A 3 -32.58 -3.30 6.37
N PHE A 4 -31.73 -2.75 5.51
CA PHE A 4 -30.45 -3.36 5.13
C PHE A 4 -29.38 -3.29 6.24
N PHE A 5 -29.50 -2.34 7.16
CA PHE A 5 -28.64 -2.23 8.35
C PHE A 5 -29.27 -2.94 9.57
N HIS A 6 -30.59 -3.11 9.58
CA HIS A 6 -31.34 -3.63 10.72
C HIS A 6 -31.78 -5.10 10.60
N MET A 7 -31.48 -5.82 9.51
CA MET A 7 -31.48 -7.29 9.48
C MET A 7 -30.27 -7.85 10.29
N GLY A 8 -30.28 -7.68 11.61
CA GLY A 8 -29.51 -8.50 12.54
C GLY A 8 -27.98 -8.35 12.55
N GLY A 9 -27.40 -7.17 12.34
CA GLY A 9 -25.99 -6.90 12.69
C GLY A 9 -24.91 -7.51 11.78
N TYR A 10 -25.28 -8.28 10.75
CA TYR A 10 -24.33 -8.94 9.83
C TYR A 10 -23.55 -7.98 8.93
N ALA A 11 -24.11 -6.81 8.59
CA ALA A 11 -23.44 -5.82 7.74
C ALA A 11 -22.10 -5.37 8.34
N PHE A 12 -22.00 -5.30 9.68
CA PHE A 12 -20.77 -4.94 10.38
C PHE A 12 -19.71 -6.06 10.30
N TYR A 13 -20.11 -7.32 10.39
CA TYR A 13 -19.21 -8.48 10.25
C TYR A 13 -18.63 -8.59 8.83
N VAL A 14 -19.45 -8.31 7.83
CA VAL A 14 -19.03 -8.31 6.43
C VAL A 14 -18.03 -7.17 6.18
N TRP A 15 -18.35 -5.95 6.63
CA TRP A 15 -17.46 -4.79 6.47
C TRP A 15 -16.14 -4.92 7.23
N THR A 16 -16.15 -5.47 8.45
CA THR A 16 -14.93 -5.72 9.22
C THR A 16 -14.07 -6.82 8.58
N SER A 17 -14.69 -7.86 8.01
CA SER A 17 -13.97 -8.90 7.25
C SER A 17 -13.31 -8.33 5.99
N TYR A 18 -14.02 -7.48 5.24
CA TYR A 18 -13.43 -6.75 4.10
C TYR A 18 -12.34 -5.77 4.54
N GLY A 19 -12.52 -5.08 5.67
CA GLY A 19 -11.52 -4.19 6.25
C GLY A 19 -10.24 -4.94 6.64
N LEU A 20 -10.37 -6.12 7.26
CA LEU A 20 -9.23 -6.96 7.62
C LEU A 20 -8.48 -7.45 6.36
N ALA A 21 -9.20 -7.89 5.34
CA ALA A 21 -8.61 -8.27 4.06
C ALA A 21 -7.86 -7.08 3.41
N LEU A 22 -8.46 -5.89 3.44
CA LEU A 22 -7.82 -4.66 2.94
C LEU A 22 -6.54 -4.34 3.73
N ILE A 23 -6.56 -4.47 5.06
CA ILE A 23 -5.39 -4.25 5.91
C ILE A 23 -4.26 -5.21 5.53
N VAL A 24 -4.56 -6.51 5.40
CA VAL A 24 -3.55 -7.52 5.01
C VAL A 24 -2.98 -7.22 3.63
N LEU A 25 -3.84 -6.86 2.67
CA LEU A 25 -3.42 -6.46 1.32
C LEU A 25 -2.51 -5.22 1.37
N LEU A 26 -2.90 -4.19 2.12
CA LEU A 26 -2.11 -2.97 2.28
C LEU A 26 -0.76 -3.27 2.93
N LEU A 27 -0.70 -4.07 3.98
CA LEU A 27 0.57 -4.46 4.61
C LEU A 27 1.48 -5.20 3.64
N ASN A 28 0.91 -6.11 2.83
CA ASN A 28 1.65 -6.84 1.81
C ASN A 28 2.19 -5.93 0.69
N VAL A 29 1.43 -4.89 0.32
CA VAL A 29 1.78 -3.95 -0.75
C VAL A 29 2.69 -2.80 -0.28
N ILE A 30 2.58 -2.36 0.98
CA ILE A 30 3.39 -1.26 1.54
C ILE A 30 4.88 -1.63 1.60
N GLY A 31 5.21 -2.88 1.91
CA GLY A 31 6.59 -3.40 1.92
C GLY A 31 7.32 -3.15 0.58
N PRO A 32 6.84 -3.72 -0.54
CA PRO A 32 7.46 -3.53 -1.84
C PRO A 32 7.39 -2.07 -2.32
N LEU A 33 6.34 -1.31 -1.99
CA LEU A 33 6.28 0.12 -2.34
C LEU A 33 7.39 0.94 -1.67
N ARG A 34 7.67 0.68 -0.39
CA ARG A 34 8.77 1.34 0.35
C ARG A 34 10.13 0.96 -0.24
N GLN A 35 10.29 -0.31 -0.60
CA GLN A 35 11.53 -0.82 -1.18
C GLN A 35 11.79 -0.26 -2.58
N ARG A 36 10.74 -0.16 -3.41
CA ARG A 36 10.79 0.52 -4.72
C ARG A 36 11.22 1.98 -4.60
N LYS A 37 10.64 2.72 -3.66
CA LYS A 37 11.03 4.13 -3.42
C LYS A 37 12.51 4.25 -3.04
N LYS A 38 13.03 3.34 -2.20
CA LYS A 38 14.44 3.33 -1.81
C LYS A 38 15.35 3.05 -3.01
N LEU A 39 15.04 2.03 -3.81
CA LEU A 39 15.79 1.67 -5.02
C LEU A 39 15.84 2.81 -6.04
N LEU A 40 14.69 3.45 -6.31
CA LEU A 40 14.63 4.62 -7.20
C LEU A 40 15.50 5.78 -6.69
N ASN A 41 15.50 6.03 -5.38
CA ASN A 41 16.33 7.07 -4.78
C ASN A 41 17.84 6.74 -4.87
N ASP A 42 18.21 5.48 -4.69
CA ASP A 42 19.60 5.03 -4.81
C ASP A 42 20.09 5.11 -6.26
N ILE A 43 19.27 4.74 -7.24
CA ILE A 43 19.57 4.91 -8.67
C ILE A 43 19.73 6.40 -9.00
N ALA A 44 18.83 7.27 -8.51
CA ALA A 44 18.92 8.71 -8.74
C ALA A 44 20.20 9.32 -8.14
N ARG A 45 20.65 8.84 -6.98
CA ARG A 45 21.92 9.26 -6.37
C ARG A 45 23.13 8.78 -7.16
N THR A 46 23.12 7.55 -7.66
CA THR A 46 24.23 7.00 -8.47
C THR A 46 24.34 7.68 -9.83
N ASN A 47 23.22 7.96 -10.50
CA ASN A 47 23.21 8.60 -11.82
C ASN A 47 23.79 10.04 -11.76
N ARG A 48 23.55 10.77 -10.66
CA ARG A 48 24.17 12.09 -10.42
C ARG A 48 25.69 12.03 -10.28
N ARG A 49 26.24 10.92 -9.76
CA ARG A 49 27.69 10.72 -9.64
C ARG A 49 28.31 10.28 -10.97
N ALA A 50 27.61 9.45 -11.73
CA ALA A 50 28.05 9.01 -13.05
C ALA A 50 28.15 10.19 -14.05
N ARG A 51 27.18 11.12 -14.03
CA ARG A 51 27.21 12.33 -14.88
C ARG A 51 28.28 13.36 -14.53
N ARG A 52 28.92 13.27 -13.36
CA ARG A 52 29.98 14.20 -12.94
C ARG A 52 31.38 13.69 -13.31
N ASN A 53 31.53 12.41 -13.67
CA ASN A 53 32.80 11.79 -14.04
C ASN A 53 32.92 11.49 -15.55
N THR A 54 32.12 12.14 -16.39
CA THR A 54 32.40 12.17 -17.83
C THR A 54 33.24 13.42 -18.10
N PRO A 55 34.52 13.30 -18.49
CA PRO A 55 35.40 14.43 -18.81
C PRO A 55 34.93 15.22 -20.03
#